data_AF-A0A3C0WJB3-F1
#
_entry.id   AF-A0A3C0WJB3-F1
#
_cell.length_a   1.000
_cell.length_b   1.000
_cell.length_c   1.000
_cell.angle_alpha   90.00
_cell.angle_beta   90.00
_cell.angle_gamma   90.00
#
_symmetry.space_group_name_H-M   'P 1'
#
loop_
_entity.id
_entity.type
_entity.pdbx_description
1 polymer ?
#
loop_
_entity_poly.entity_id
_entity_poly.type
_entity_poly.pdbx_seq_one_letter_code
_entity_poly.pdbx_strand_id
1 'polypeptide(L)'
;MLPDAANWRRILSCTIAVTIVGIGCTEYYARSQNYPVLFETSPDLWATQWFRFEASEDDQTVIVGASRNKFGVLIDLWEEETGTRPIMLAWPASSPLPVLNLISERESYRGTIICGIAASFSFASPENPQQRWIH
;
A
#
# COMPACT_ATOMS: atom_id res chain seq x y z
N MET A 1 7.68 -11.40 50.15
CA MET A 1 8.26 -12.68 49.71
C MET A 1 8.19 -12.71 48.19
N LEU A 2 9.33 -12.54 47.51
CA LEU A 2 9.40 -12.74 46.06
C LEU A 2 9.30 -14.25 45.78
N PRO A 3 8.57 -14.71 44.75
CA PRO A 3 8.46 -16.13 44.43
C PRO A 3 9.82 -16.70 44.01
N ASP A 4 10.12 -17.96 44.41
CA ASP A 4 11.35 -18.66 44.03
C ASP A 4 11.59 -18.66 42.51
N ALA A 5 12.86 -18.59 42.10
CA ALA A 5 13.29 -18.55 40.69
C ALA A 5 12.77 -19.73 39.83
N ALA A 6 12.44 -20.86 40.47
CA ALA A 6 11.81 -22.02 39.83
C ALA A 6 10.39 -21.73 39.31
N ASN A 7 9.63 -20.86 40.00
CA ASN A 7 8.31 -20.43 39.56
C ASN A 7 8.39 -19.50 38.36
N TRP A 8 9.49 -18.75 38.20
CA TRP A 8 9.68 -17.82 37.09
C TRP A 8 9.75 -18.53 35.74
N ARG A 9 10.46 -19.66 35.66
CA ARG A 9 10.55 -20.46 34.42
C ARG A 9 9.21 -21.06 34.02
N ARG A 10 8.41 -21.48 35.01
CA ARG A 10 7.04 -22.00 34.79
C ARG A 10 6.09 -20.91 34.30
N ILE A 11 6.11 -19.75 34.97
CA ILE A 11 5.30 -18.59 34.56
C ILE A 11 5.67 -18.15 33.15
N LEU A 12 6.96 -18.02 32.83
CA LEU A 12 7.43 -17.66 31.49
C LEU A 12 6.95 -18.66 30.43
N SER A 13 7.07 -19.96 30.72
CA SER A 13 6.63 -21.02 29.80
C SER A 13 5.12 -20.97 29.57
N CYS A 14 4.33 -20.78 30.63
CA CYS A 14 2.88 -20.63 30.52
C CYS A 14 2.50 -19.38 29.71
N THR A 15 3.15 -18.24 29.96
CA THR A 15 2.90 -17.01 29.20
C THR A 15 3.21 -17.20 27.72
N ILE A 16 4.36 -17.79 27.37
CA ILE A 16 4.72 -18.08 25.98
C ILE A 16 3.69 -19.03 25.34
N ALA A 17 3.31 -20.10 26.04
CA ALA A 17 2.31 -21.05 25.53
C ALA A 17 0.96 -20.38 25.26
N VAL A 18 0.47 -19.58 26.21
CA VAL A 18 -0.79 -18.83 26.06
C VAL A 18 -0.70 -17.84 24.90
N THR A 19 0.42 -17.12 24.76
CA THR A 19 0.62 -16.18 23.64
C THR A 19 0.63 -16.89 22.29
N ILE A 20 1.35 -18.02 22.18
CA ILE A 20 1.39 -18.82 20.93
C ILE A 20 0.00 -19.35 20.58
N VAL A 21 -0.74 -19.88 21.56
CA VAL A 21 -2.11 -20.35 21.35
C VAL A 21 -3.03 -19.20 20.94
N GLY A 22 -2.92 -18.03 21.57
CA GLY A 22 -3.69 -16.84 21.21
C GLY A 22 -3.43 -16.36 19.79
N ILE A 23 -2.16 -16.27 19.38
CA ILE A 23 -1.77 -15.94 18.00
C ILE A 23 -2.30 -17.00 17.03
N GLY A 24 -2.11 -18.30 17.34
CA GLY A 24 -2.55 -19.40 16.50
C GLY A 24 -4.06 -19.44 16.28
N CYS A 25 -4.86 -19.26 17.34
CA CYS A 25 -6.31 -19.17 17.25
C CYS A 25 -6.77 -17.96 16.41
N THR A 26 -6.11 -16.82 16.57
CA THR A 26 -6.45 -15.59 15.84
C THR A 26 -6.13 -15.73 14.35
N GLU A 27 -4.95 -16.26 14.01
CA GLU A 27 -4.54 -16.54 12.63
C GLU A 27 -5.44 -17.59 11.98
N TYR A 28 -5.77 -18.68 12.69
CA TYR A 28 -6.69 -19.71 12.19
C TYR A 28 -8.08 -19.12 11.91
N TYR A 29 -8.61 -18.32 12.85
CA TYR A 29 -9.89 -17.63 12.65
C TYR A 29 -9.81 -16.69 11.44
N ALA A 30 -8.74 -15.89 11.32
CA ALA A 30 -8.55 -14.97 10.20
C ALA A 30 -8.51 -15.70 8.84
N ARG A 31 -7.79 -16.82 8.75
CA ARG A 31 -7.74 -17.64 7.53
C ARG A 31 -9.07 -18.32 7.24
N SER A 32 -9.77 -18.82 8.26
CA SER A 32 -11.08 -19.46 8.08
C SER A 32 -12.12 -18.51 7.49
N GLN A 33 -11.99 -17.21 7.77
CA GLN A 33 -12.88 -16.16 7.28
C GLN A 33 -12.35 -15.45 6.03
N ASN A 34 -11.27 -15.95 5.42
CA ASN A 34 -10.61 -15.37 4.24
C ASN A 34 -10.29 -13.88 4.40
N TYR A 35 -9.83 -13.44 5.58
CA TYR A 35 -9.37 -12.07 5.74
C TYR A 35 -8.20 -11.82 4.77
N PRO A 36 -8.26 -10.80 3.91
CA PRO A 36 -7.17 -10.48 3.01
C PRO A 36 -5.98 -9.98 3.82
N VAL A 37 -4.76 -10.33 3.39
CA VAL A 37 -3.54 -9.74 3.91
C VAL A 37 -3.56 -8.25 3.53
N LEU A 38 -3.86 -7.40 4.51
CA LEU A 38 -3.78 -5.95 4.35
C LEU A 38 -2.31 -5.55 4.43
N PHE A 39 -1.70 -5.31 3.27
CA PHE A 39 -0.40 -4.66 3.22
C PHE A 39 -0.56 -3.21 3.65
N GLU A 40 0.26 -2.80 4.62
CA GLU A 40 0.36 -1.41 5.01
C GLU A 40 0.78 -0.57 3.79
N THR A 41 0.19 0.63 3.67
CA THR A 41 0.67 1.59 2.67
C THR A 41 1.95 2.21 3.20
N SER A 42 3.10 1.69 2.77
CA SER A 42 4.41 2.23 3.16
C SER A 42 5.06 3.03 2.02
N PRO A 43 5.85 4.07 2.35
CA PRO A 43 6.63 4.82 1.35
C PRO A 43 7.59 3.92 0.57
N ASP A 44 8.18 2.92 1.23
CA ASP A 44 9.14 1.99 0.61
C ASP A 44 8.49 1.13 -0.48
N LEU A 45 7.26 0.67 -0.24
CA LEU A 45 6.49 -0.07 -1.25
C LEU A 45 6.13 0.83 -2.43
N TRP A 46 5.83 2.11 -2.19
CA TRP A 46 5.60 3.07 -3.25
C TRP A 46 6.87 3.36 -4.06
N ALA A 47 8.01 3.58 -3.40
CA ALA A 47 9.30 3.78 -4.05
C ALA A 47 9.70 2.56 -4.90
N THR A 48 9.40 1.35 -4.44
CA THR A 48 9.62 0.13 -5.23
C THR A 48 8.78 0.14 -6.51
N GLN A 49 7.53 0.60 -6.48
CA GLN A 49 6.73 0.77 -7.69
C GLN A 49 7.27 1.88 -8.59
N TRP A 50 7.81 2.96 -8.01
CA TRP A 50 8.47 4.02 -8.75
C TRP A 50 9.72 3.53 -9.49
N PHE A 51 10.59 2.75 -8.84
CA PHE A 51 11.76 2.17 -9.52
C PHE A 51 11.37 1.17 -10.62
N ARG A 52 10.29 0.41 -10.44
CA ARG A 52 9.73 -0.45 -11.50
C ARG A 52 9.23 0.37 -12.68
N PHE A 53 8.60 1.52 -12.42
CA PHE A 53 8.21 2.49 -13.45
C PHE A 53 9.43 3.08 -14.18
N GLU A 54 10.51 3.36 -13.45
CA GLU A 54 11.72 3.90 -14.06
C GLU A 54 12.45 2.89 -14.94
N ALA A 55 12.52 1.63 -14.51
CA ALA A 55 13.25 0.56 -15.17
C ALA A 55 12.51 -0.09 -16.36
N SER A 56 11.21 0.20 -16.54
CA SER A 56 10.42 -0.42 -17.59
C SER A 56 10.48 0.37 -18.90
N GLU A 57 10.67 -0.35 -20.02
CA GLU A 57 11.13 0.28 -21.25
C GLU A 57 10.05 0.76 -22.24
N ASP A 58 8.75 0.47 -22.10
CA ASP A 58 7.63 1.25 -22.74
C ASP A 58 6.23 0.62 -22.51
N ASP A 59 5.16 1.37 -22.87
CA ASP A 59 3.74 0.99 -22.93
C ASP A 59 3.10 0.43 -21.64
N GLN A 60 3.47 0.97 -20.48
CA GLN A 60 2.89 0.55 -19.21
C GLN A 60 1.67 1.36 -18.81
N THR A 61 0.68 0.68 -18.25
CA THR A 61 -0.46 1.32 -17.59
C THR A 61 -0.08 1.73 -16.18
N VAL A 62 -0.18 3.03 -15.87
CA VAL A 62 0.12 3.60 -14.55
C VAL A 62 -1.17 4.11 -13.93
N ILE A 63 -1.43 3.74 -12.68
CA ILE A 63 -2.61 4.16 -11.93
C ILE A 63 -2.17 5.16 -10.87
N VAL A 64 -2.69 6.39 -10.97
CA VAL A 64 -2.44 7.50 -10.05
C VAL A 64 -3.72 7.97 -9.39
N GLY A 65 -3.64 8.59 -8.21
CA GLY A 65 -4.80 9.12 -7.48
C GLY A 65 -4.78 8.74 -6.01
N ALA A 66 -5.96 8.72 -5.40
CA ALA A 66 -6.10 8.52 -3.96
C ALA A 66 -6.52 7.10 -3.55
N SER A 67 -7.04 6.96 -2.33
CA SER A 67 -7.50 5.70 -1.72
C SER A 67 -8.48 4.91 -2.60
N ARG A 68 -9.37 5.59 -3.33
CA ARG A 68 -10.32 4.93 -4.24
C ARG A 68 -9.63 4.15 -5.36
N ASN A 69 -8.53 4.66 -5.91
CA ASN A 69 -7.74 3.92 -6.89
C ASN A 69 -6.88 2.86 -6.20
N LYS A 70 -6.21 3.24 -5.10
CA LYS A 70 -5.30 2.36 -4.36
C LYS A 70 -5.99 1.08 -3.85
N PHE A 71 -7.23 1.19 -3.37
CA PHE A 71 -7.97 0.08 -2.78
C PHE A 71 -9.10 -0.45 -3.68
N GLY A 72 -9.53 0.32 -4.68
CA GLY A 72 -10.60 -0.08 -5.58
C GLY A 72 -10.11 -0.88 -6.79
N VAL A 73 -8.83 -0.76 -7.16
CA VAL A 73 -8.26 -1.55 -8.26
C VAL A 73 -7.58 -2.79 -7.73
N LEU A 74 -8.08 -3.94 -8.17
CA LEU A 74 -7.46 -5.24 -7.91
C LEU A 74 -6.42 -5.52 -8.99
N ILE A 75 -5.13 -5.44 -8.63
CA ILE A 75 -4.02 -5.53 -9.60
C ILE A 75 -3.96 -6.92 -10.26
N ASP A 76 -4.24 -7.98 -9.51
CA ASP A 76 -4.18 -9.35 -10.04
C ASP A 76 -5.32 -9.63 -11.02
N LEU A 77 -6.53 -9.15 -10.71
CA LEU A 77 -7.66 -9.22 -11.64
C LEU A 77 -7.42 -8.37 -12.89
N TRP A 78 -6.81 -7.18 -12.73
CA TRP A 78 -6.43 -6.35 -13.88
C TRP A 78 -5.49 -7.11 -14.81
N GLU A 79 -4.44 -7.72 -14.26
CA GLU A 79 -3.46 -8.47 -15.05
C GLU A 79 -4.08 -9.69 -15.75
N GLU A 80 -5.01 -10.39 -15.09
CA GLU A 80 -5.77 -11.50 -15.68
C GLU A 80 -6.60 -11.04 -16.89
N GLU A 81 -7.26 -9.89 -16.78
CA GLU A 81 -8.17 -9.38 -17.81
C GLU A 81 -7.43 -8.65 -18.96
N THR A 82 -6.35 -7.93 -18.67
CA THR A 82 -5.63 -7.11 -19.68
C THR A 82 -4.34 -7.75 -20.18
N GLY A 83 -3.86 -8.82 -19.55
CA GLY A 83 -2.58 -9.46 -19.85
C GLY A 83 -1.35 -8.63 -19.46
N THR A 84 -1.55 -7.50 -18.78
CA THR A 84 -0.48 -6.57 -18.39
C THR A 84 -0.66 -6.12 -16.95
N ARG A 85 0.41 -6.19 -16.15
CA ARG A 85 0.36 -5.74 -14.76
C ARG A 85 0.55 -4.21 -14.68
N PRO A 86 -0.42 -3.47 -14.13
CA PRO A 86 -0.30 -2.02 -14.04
C PRO A 86 0.65 -1.61 -12.90
N ILE A 87 1.22 -0.42 -13.01
CA ILE A 87 1.99 0.20 -11.92
C ILE A 87 1.04 0.99 -11.04
N MET A 88 1.03 0.67 -9.75
CA MET A 88 0.21 1.35 -8.76
C MET A 88 1.00 2.47 -8.07
N LEU A 89 0.82 3.71 -8.52
CA LEU A 89 1.40 4.91 -7.90
C LEU A 89 0.37 5.74 -7.13
N ALA A 90 -0.86 5.26 -6.98
CA ALA A 90 -1.87 5.89 -6.14
C ALA A 90 -1.49 5.85 -4.65
N TRP A 91 -1.77 6.94 -3.92
CA TRP A 91 -1.47 7.09 -2.50
C TRP A 91 -2.70 7.58 -1.73
N PRO A 92 -3.06 6.98 -0.57
CA PRO A 92 -4.23 7.37 0.21
C PRO A 92 -4.27 8.88 0.51
N ALA A 93 -5.44 9.49 0.32
CA ALA A 93 -5.67 10.92 0.54
C ALA A 93 -4.69 11.87 -0.20
N SER A 94 -4.07 11.43 -1.30
CA SER A 94 -3.16 12.25 -2.11
C SER A 94 -3.79 12.75 -3.39
N SER A 95 -3.33 13.91 -3.86
CA SER A 95 -3.60 14.41 -5.20
C SER A 95 -2.82 13.59 -6.24
N PRO A 96 -3.39 13.29 -7.42
CA PRO A 96 -2.64 12.68 -8.52
C PRO A 96 -1.65 13.64 -9.19
N LEU A 97 -1.83 14.96 -9.03
CA LEU A 97 -1.05 15.99 -9.73
C LEU A 97 0.48 15.91 -9.56
N PRO A 98 1.05 15.67 -8.36
CA PRO A 98 2.51 15.61 -8.18
C PRO A 98 3.11 14.47 -9.01
N VAL A 99 2.49 13.29 -8.92
CA VAL A 99 2.94 12.10 -9.64
C VAL A 99 2.80 12.30 -11.15
N LEU A 100 1.70 12.93 -11.59
CA LEU A 100 1.53 13.32 -12.99
C LEU A 100 2.61 14.29 -13.46
N ASN A 101 2.96 15.29 -12.65
CA ASN A 101 4.03 16.24 -12.98
C ASN A 101 5.38 15.52 -13.14
N LEU A 102 5.74 14.65 -12.18
CA LEU A 102 6.96 13.85 -12.25
C LEU A 102 6.99 12.93 -13.47
N ILE A 103 5.86 12.32 -13.85
CA ILE A 103 5.78 11.50 -15.07
C ILE A 103 5.91 12.38 -16.32
N SER A 104 5.32 13.58 -16.33
CA SER A 104 5.34 14.50 -17.47
C SER A 104 6.74 15.05 -17.79
N GLU A 105 7.61 15.12 -16.78
CA GLU A 105 9.03 15.49 -16.96
C GLU A 105 9.82 14.40 -17.72
N ARG A 106 9.27 13.19 -17.86
CA ARG A 106 9.90 12.10 -18.62
C ARG A 106 9.40 12.10 -20.07
N GLU A 107 10.19 12.67 -20.97
CA GLU A 107 9.88 12.71 -22.40
C GLU A 107 9.75 11.31 -23.06
N SER A 108 10.38 10.30 -22.46
CA SER A 108 10.43 8.93 -22.96
C SER A 108 9.17 8.11 -22.68
N TYR A 109 8.30 8.52 -21.76
CA TYR A 109 7.15 7.70 -21.40
C TYR A 109 6.12 7.62 -22.55
N ARG A 110 5.75 6.39 -22.94
CA ARG A 110 4.79 6.09 -24.03
C ARG A 110 3.65 5.15 -23.62
N GLY A 111 3.18 5.24 -22.36
CA GLY A 111 2.11 4.39 -21.84
C GLY A 111 0.78 5.09 -21.55
N THR A 112 -0.11 4.37 -20.86
CA THR A 112 -1.44 4.85 -20.46
C THR A 112 -1.46 5.24 -18.99
N ILE A 113 -1.99 6.43 -18.65
CA ILE A 113 -2.18 6.84 -17.25
C ILE A 113 -3.66 6.86 -16.90
N ILE A 114 -4.04 6.09 -15.89
CA ILE A 114 -5.38 6.11 -15.30
C ILE A 114 -5.33 7.01 -14.07
N CYS A 115 -6.00 8.16 -14.18
CA CYS A 115 -5.99 9.18 -13.14
C CYS A 115 -7.33 9.22 -12.37
N GLY A 116 -7.27 8.93 -11.07
CA GLY A 116 -8.40 9.08 -10.16
C GLY A 116 -8.51 10.50 -9.62
N ILE A 117 -9.51 11.23 -10.06
CA ILE A 117 -9.80 12.59 -9.61
C ILE A 117 -10.81 12.58 -8.46
N ALA A 118 -10.56 13.37 -7.43
CA ALA A 118 -11.57 13.77 -6.46
C ALA A 118 -11.45 15.25 -6.15
N ALA A 119 -12.58 15.95 -6.21
CA ALA A 119 -12.59 17.41 -6.08
C ALA A 119 -11.91 17.90 -4.79
N SER A 120 -12.11 17.19 -3.67
CA SER A 120 -11.62 17.62 -2.35
C SER A 120 -10.09 17.65 -2.19
N PHE A 121 -9.33 16.94 -3.01
CA PHE A 121 -7.85 16.94 -2.95
C PHE A 121 -7.16 17.18 -4.30
N SER A 122 -7.83 16.91 -5.42
CA SER A 122 -7.29 17.21 -6.76
C SER A 122 -7.35 18.71 -7.09
N PHE A 123 -8.31 19.45 -6.53
CA PHE A 123 -8.48 20.89 -6.78
C PHE A 123 -8.49 21.71 -5.47
N ALA A 124 -7.95 21.15 -4.39
CA ALA A 124 -7.79 21.91 -3.16
C ALA A 124 -6.81 23.06 -3.37
N SER A 125 -6.98 24.14 -2.60
CA SER A 125 -6.07 25.29 -2.58
C SER A 125 -4.65 24.85 -2.19
N PRO A 126 -3.59 25.46 -2.76
CA PRO A 126 -2.19 25.23 -2.34
C PRO A 126 -1.94 25.46 -0.84
N GLU A 127 -2.81 26.23 -0.18
CA GLU A 127 -2.79 26.46 1.26
C GLU A 127 -3.23 25.23 2.09
N ASN A 128 -3.77 24.20 1.44
CA ASN A 128 -4.13 22.94 2.10
C ASN A 128 -2.84 22.24 2.60
N PRO A 129 -2.72 21.96 3.91
CA PRO A 129 -1.54 21.28 4.47
C PRO A 129 -1.21 19.95 3.79
N GLN A 130 -2.22 19.27 3.23
CA GLN A 130 -2.04 18.01 2.50
C GLN A 130 -1.33 18.20 1.15
N GLN A 131 -1.36 19.41 0.57
CA GLN A 131 -0.65 19.75 -0.65
C GLN A 131 0.74 20.36 -0.42
N ARG A 132 1.12 20.64 0.83
CA ARG A 132 2.39 21.32 1.14
C ARG A 132 3.65 20.52 0.78
N TRP A 133 3.52 19.21 0.59
CA TRP A 133 4.61 18.30 0.20
C TRP A 133 4.74 18.13 -1.32
N ILE A 134 3.98 18.90 -2.11
CA ILE A 134 3.84 18.77 -3.56
C ILE A 134 4.69 19.81 -4.32
N HIS A 135 5.29 20.78 -3.63
CA HIS A 135 6.11 21.85 -4.20
C HIS A 135 7.59 21.68 -3.86
#